data_AF-A0A4S0G980-F1
#
_entry.id   AF-A0A4S0G980-F1
#
_cell.length_a   1.000
_cell.length_b   1.000
_cell.length_c   1.000
_cell.angle_alpha   90.00
_cell.angle_beta   90.00
_cell.angle_gamma   90.00
#
_symmetry.space_group_name_H-M   'P 1'
#
loop_
_entity.id
_entity.type
_entity.pdbx_description
1 polymer ?
#
loop_
_entity_poly.entity_id
_entity_poly.type
_entity_poly.pdbx_seq_one_letter_code
_entity_poly.pdbx_strand_id
1 'polypeptide(L)'
;MTAQLLDGNSGTSERKWRRRSLWSLVLLVPLSLAVEAYDSVKAMLGDNDLFPRRVAWGQSVRFGGSDWKLTDLRGAFGMSNLPPDAVPVLADFSVKIGDPDLQNRWLGCKVMLIDKDGRRWSPTSVASLNTTDNVQSCTSAIFSGAKSGDAVNLRETFLVPKEATKSIRPAVGVASERPHFLLFQLEKD
;
A
#
# COMPACT_ATOMS: atom_id res chain seq x y z
N MET A 1 -34.74 -68.62 -9.19
CA MET A 1 -35.08 -67.18 -9.20
C MET A 1 -34.12 -66.42 -8.28
N THR A 2 -32.92 -66.06 -8.73
CA THR A 2 -31.93 -65.31 -7.89
C THR A 2 -30.93 -64.51 -8.75
N ALA A 3 -31.33 -64.02 -9.94
CA ALA A 3 -30.46 -63.19 -10.78
C ALA A 3 -30.87 -61.70 -10.79
N GLN A 4 -32.16 -61.38 -10.58
CA GLN A 4 -32.65 -60.00 -10.69
C GLN A 4 -32.44 -59.13 -9.44
N LEU A 5 -32.09 -59.71 -8.28
CA LEU A 5 -31.88 -58.95 -7.04
C LEU A 5 -30.46 -58.35 -6.90
N LEU A 6 -29.49 -58.85 -7.66
CA LEU A 6 -28.10 -58.35 -7.60
C LEU A 6 -27.86 -57.12 -8.49
N ASP A 7 -28.63 -56.96 -9.58
CA ASP A 7 -28.50 -55.82 -10.50
C ASP A 7 -29.16 -54.51 -10.02
N GLY A 8 -30.22 -54.58 -9.21
CA GLY A 8 -30.86 -53.39 -8.65
C GLY A 8 -30.00 -52.68 -7.57
N ASN A 9 -29.17 -53.46 -6.88
CA ASN A 9 -28.35 -52.99 -5.78
C ASN A 9 -27.00 -52.40 -6.24
N SER A 10 -26.47 -52.88 -7.37
CA SER A 10 -25.25 -52.36 -8.01
C SER A 10 -25.48 -50.95 -8.59
N GLY A 11 -26.58 -50.72 -9.32
CA GLY A 11 -26.88 -49.42 -9.95
C GLY A 11 -27.26 -48.29 -8.98
N THR A 12 -27.71 -48.61 -7.76
CA THR A 12 -27.93 -47.64 -6.68
C THR A 12 -26.66 -47.37 -5.86
N SER A 13 -25.82 -48.38 -5.69
CA SER A 13 -24.47 -48.26 -5.12
C SER A 13 -23.57 -47.37 -5.99
N GLU A 14 -23.53 -47.60 -7.31
CA GLU A 14 -22.73 -46.82 -8.25
C GLU A 14 -23.15 -45.34 -8.27
N ARG A 15 -24.47 -45.07 -8.27
CA ARG A 15 -24.98 -43.68 -8.18
C ARG A 15 -24.59 -42.98 -6.87
N LYS A 16 -24.61 -43.69 -5.74
CA LYS A 16 -24.16 -43.13 -4.44
C LYS A 16 -22.66 -42.84 -4.44
N TRP A 17 -21.84 -43.72 -5.02
CA TRP A 17 -20.40 -43.53 -5.13
C TRP A 17 -20.02 -42.41 -6.10
N ARG A 18 -20.68 -42.33 -7.27
CA ARG A 18 -20.51 -41.20 -8.21
C ARG A 18 -20.87 -39.87 -7.56
N ARG A 19 -21.98 -39.80 -6.82
CA ARG A 19 -22.39 -38.57 -6.12
C ARG A 19 -21.39 -38.16 -5.03
N ARG A 20 -20.89 -39.13 -4.25
CA ARG A 20 -19.83 -38.86 -3.26
C ARG A 20 -18.55 -38.35 -3.91
N SER A 21 -18.13 -38.96 -5.01
CA SER A 21 -16.95 -38.51 -5.77
C SER A 21 -17.13 -37.10 -6.32
N LEU A 22 -18.30 -36.77 -6.87
CA LEU A 22 -18.60 -35.41 -7.33
C LEU A 22 -18.58 -34.38 -6.19
N TRP A 23 -19.16 -34.70 -5.03
CA TRP A 23 -19.08 -33.83 -3.85
C TRP A 23 -17.66 -33.67 -3.32
N SER A 24 -16.87 -34.75 -3.31
CA SER A 24 -15.46 -34.68 -2.98
C SER A 24 -14.71 -33.76 -3.94
N LEU A 25 -15.03 -33.80 -5.23
CA LEU A 25 -14.37 -32.95 -6.23
C LEU A 25 -14.74 -31.47 -6.04
N VAL A 26 -16.01 -31.18 -5.75
CA VAL A 26 -16.49 -29.82 -5.41
C VAL A 26 -15.80 -29.27 -4.16
N LEU A 27 -15.40 -30.13 -3.22
CA LEU A 27 -14.71 -29.71 -1.99
C LEU A 27 -13.18 -29.64 -2.17
N LEU A 28 -12.60 -30.63 -2.84
CA LEU A 28 -11.15 -30.78 -2.97
C LEU A 28 -10.56 -29.77 -3.95
N VAL A 29 -11.27 -29.43 -5.04
CA VAL A 29 -10.76 -28.48 -6.04
C VAL A 29 -10.59 -27.06 -5.46
N PRO A 30 -11.59 -26.47 -4.77
CA PRO A 30 -11.40 -25.17 -4.11
C PRO A 30 -10.36 -25.24 -2.99
N LEU A 31 -10.30 -26.35 -2.24
CA LEU A 31 -9.33 -26.51 -1.16
C LEU A 31 -7.89 -26.55 -1.69
N SER A 32 -7.63 -27.29 -2.77
CA SER A 32 -6.30 -27.32 -3.40
C SER A 32 -5.94 -25.95 -3.96
N LEU A 33 -6.88 -25.27 -4.63
CA LEU A 33 -6.66 -23.90 -5.12
C LEU A 33 -6.35 -22.93 -3.98
N ALA A 34 -7.03 -23.05 -2.84
CA ALA A 34 -6.80 -22.19 -1.69
C ALA A 34 -5.39 -22.39 -1.11
N VAL A 35 -4.90 -23.63 -1.04
CA VAL A 35 -3.54 -23.94 -0.57
C VAL A 35 -2.50 -23.38 -1.52
N GLU A 36 -2.63 -23.62 -2.83
CA GLU A 36 -1.69 -23.13 -3.84
C GLU A 36 -1.68 -21.59 -3.94
N ALA A 37 -2.86 -20.96 -3.83
CA ALA A 37 -2.99 -19.51 -3.90
C ALA A 37 -2.57 -18.82 -2.58
N TYR A 38 -2.48 -19.55 -1.47
CA TYR A 38 -2.26 -18.96 -0.15
C TYR A 38 -0.98 -18.13 -0.09
N ASP A 39 0.15 -18.71 -0.51
CA ASP A 39 1.44 -18.02 -0.47
C ASP A 39 1.48 -16.84 -1.44
N SER A 40 0.81 -16.97 -2.59
CA SER A 40 0.68 -15.88 -3.57
C SER A 40 -0.11 -14.70 -3.00
N VAL A 41 -1.25 -14.98 -2.36
CA VAL A 41 -2.07 -13.95 -1.69
C VAL A 41 -1.31 -13.34 -0.53
N LYS A 42 -0.63 -14.15 0.28
CA LYS A 42 0.18 -13.68 1.40
C LYS A 42 1.32 -12.76 0.94
N ALA A 43 2.04 -13.13 -0.11
CA ALA A 43 3.07 -12.30 -0.72
C ALA A 43 2.48 -11.00 -1.26
N MET A 44 1.36 -11.08 -2.00
CA MET A 44 0.66 -9.90 -2.51
C MET A 44 0.25 -8.95 -1.38
N LEU A 45 -0.28 -9.45 -0.26
CA LEU A 45 -0.62 -8.63 0.91
C LEU A 45 0.63 -8.03 1.58
N GLY A 46 1.73 -8.79 1.66
CA GLY A 46 2.98 -8.34 2.27
C GLY A 46 3.74 -7.28 1.46
N ASP A 47 3.54 -7.25 0.15
CA ASP A 47 4.27 -6.35 -0.76
C ASP A 47 3.49 -5.10 -1.18
N ASN A 48 2.17 -5.09 -0.99
CA ASN A 48 1.29 -4.04 -1.50
C ASN A 48 0.58 -3.23 -0.40
N ASP A 49 0.47 -1.93 -0.68
CA ASP A 49 -0.31 -0.97 0.09
C ASP A 49 -1.76 -0.97 -0.43
N LEU A 50 -2.64 -1.72 0.25
CA LEU A 50 -3.98 -2.06 -0.21
C LEU A 50 -5.09 -1.38 0.59
N PHE A 51 -4.95 -1.28 1.92
CA PHE A 51 -6.01 -0.78 2.78
C PHE A 51 -5.70 0.63 3.32
N PRO A 52 -6.40 1.67 2.85
CA PRO A 52 -6.14 3.04 3.28
C PRO A 52 -6.65 3.28 4.69
N ARG A 53 -5.78 3.79 5.56
CA ARG A 53 -6.13 4.44 6.82
C ARG A 53 -6.15 5.94 6.59
N ARG A 54 -7.35 6.53 6.61
CA ARG A 54 -7.52 7.96 6.35
C ARG A 54 -7.06 8.78 7.55
N VAL A 55 -6.33 9.87 7.28
CA VAL A 55 -5.78 10.77 8.29
C VAL A 55 -6.15 12.19 7.90
N ALA A 56 -6.67 12.98 8.85
CA ALA A 56 -6.99 14.37 8.58
C ALA A 56 -5.72 15.20 8.37
N TRP A 57 -5.82 16.33 7.67
CA TRP A 57 -4.71 17.27 7.52
C TRP A 57 -4.19 17.74 8.88
N GLY A 58 -2.87 17.81 9.03
CA GLY A 58 -2.22 18.27 10.27
C GLY A 58 -2.39 17.34 11.49
N GLN A 59 -3.16 16.27 11.38
CA GLN A 59 -3.28 15.24 12.42
C GLN A 59 -1.99 14.41 12.49
N SER A 60 -1.57 14.12 13.73
CA SER A 60 -0.50 13.17 14.00
C SER A 60 -1.06 11.77 14.21
N VAL A 61 -0.49 10.76 13.56
CA VAL A 61 -0.92 9.36 13.68
C VAL A 61 0.27 8.41 13.82
N ARG A 62 0.15 7.43 14.73
CA ARG A 62 1.16 6.39 14.91
C ARG A 62 1.11 5.40 13.74
N PHE A 63 2.25 5.21 13.08
CA PHE A 63 2.41 4.28 11.96
C PHE A 63 3.88 3.90 11.80
N GLY A 64 4.19 2.61 11.67
CA GLY A 64 5.58 2.15 11.53
C GLY A 64 6.44 2.52 12.73
N GLY A 65 5.88 2.44 13.94
CA GLY A 65 6.58 2.80 15.18
C GLY A 65 6.82 4.30 15.39
N SER A 66 6.36 5.19 14.51
CA SER A 66 6.58 6.64 14.61
C SER A 66 5.31 7.44 14.39
N ASP A 67 5.27 8.68 14.86
CA ASP A 67 4.12 9.56 14.72
C ASP A 67 4.27 10.44 13.48
N TRP A 68 3.44 10.20 12.46
CA TRP A 68 3.47 10.88 11.17
C TRP A 68 2.47 12.02 11.13
N LYS A 69 2.90 13.15 10.58
CA LYS A 69 2.04 14.31 10.33
C LYS A 69 2.36 14.91 8.97
N LEU A 70 1.34 15.06 8.13
CA LEU A 70 1.44 15.85 6.91
C LEU A 70 1.47 17.34 7.30
N THR A 71 2.51 18.05 6.90
CA THR A 71 2.73 19.46 7.27
C THR A 71 2.54 20.41 6.11
N ASP A 72 2.87 19.99 4.89
CA ASP A 72 2.65 20.81 3.70
C ASP A 72 2.46 19.94 2.45
N LEU A 73 1.71 20.45 1.49
CA LEU A 73 1.49 19.85 0.18
C LEU A 73 1.28 20.98 -0.81
N ARG A 74 2.27 21.18 -1.68
CA ARG A 74 2.28 22.32 -2.60
C ARG A 74 2.74 21.94 -3.99
N GLY A 75 2.08 22.49 -5.00
CA GLY A 75 2.55 22.46 -6.39
C GLY A 75 3.48 23.63 -6.67
N ALA A 76 4.61 23.38 -7.31
CA ALA A 76 5.53 24.42 -7.79
C ALA A 76 5.23 24.72 -9.27
N PHE A 77 4.45 25.76 -9.53
CA PHE A 77 4.05 26.15 -10.88
C PHE A 77 5.11 27.03 -11.55
N GLY A 78 5.20 26.97 -12.89
CA GLY A 78 5.99 27.92 -13.69
C GLY A 78 7.46 27.56 -13.89
N MET A 79 7.86 26.30 -13.68
CA MET A 79 9.20 25.85 -14.05
C MET A 79 9.33 25.68 -15.58
N SER A 80 10.28 26.40 -16.20
CA SER A 80 10.49 26.39 -17.65
C SER A 80 11.07 25.09 -18.20
N ASN A 81 11.65 24.24 -17.33
CA ASN A 81 12.36 23.02 -17.72
C ASN A 81 11.48 21.76 -17.66
N LEU A 82 10.18 21.91 -17.45
CA LEU A 82 9.24 20.79 -17.36
C LEU A 82 8.25 20.80 -18.53
N PRO A 83 7.70 19.62 -18.91
CA PRO A 83 6.61 19.56 -19.87
C PRO A 83 5.43 20.47 -19.47
N PRO A 84 4.73 21.08 -20.43
CA PRO A 84 3.74 22.13 -20.16
C PRO A 84 2.56 21.69 -19.27
N ASP A 85 2.23 20.40 -19.31
CA ASP A 85 1.13 19.82 -18.50
C ASP A 85 1.62 19.13 -17.22
N ALA A 86 2.92 19.15 -16.94
CA ALA A 86 3.52 18.51 -15.78
C ALA A 86 3.76 19.52 -14.65
N VAL A 87 3.18 19.24 -13.48
CA VAL A 87 3.32 20.05 -12.28
C VAL A 87 4.12 19.27 -11.23
N PRO A 88 5.24 19.82 -10.77
CA PRO A 88 6.00 19.27 -9.67
C PRO A 88 5.26 19.54 -8.36
N VAL A 89 5.10 18.53 -7.52
CA VAL A 89 4.40 18.59 -6.24
C VAL A 89 5.34 18.15 -5.13
N LEU A 90 5.39 18.90 -4.03
CA LEU A 90 6.15 18.57 -2.84
C LEU A 90 5.20 18.18 -1.73
N ALA A 91 5.43 17.03 -1.11
CA ALA A 91 4.75 16.60 0.10
C ALA A 91 5.73 16.60 1.26
N ASP A 92 5.47 17.44 2.26
CA ASP A 92 6.30 17.58 3.44
C ASP A 92 5.63 16.93 4.65
N PHE A 93 6.39 16.11 5.35
CA PHE A 93 5.96 15.44 6.56
C PHE A 93 6.88 15.79 7.72
N SER A 94 6.29 15.89 8.91
CA SER A 94 7.05 15.87 10.16
C SER A 94 6.78 14.54 10.85
N VAL A 95 7.84 13.83 11.20
CA VAL A 95 7.76 12.51 11.81
C VAL A 95 8.49 12.50 13.14
N LYS A 96 7.76 12.22 14.22
CA LYS A 96 8.36 12.02 15.54
C LYS A 96 8.69 10.56 15.73
N ILE A 97 9.97 10.26 15.90
CA ILE A 97 10.46 8.89 16.02
C ILE A 97 10.02 8.32 17.36
N GLY A 98 9.27 7.22 17.34
CA GLY A 98 8.92 6.46 18.53
C GLY A 98 9.89 5.30 18.73
N ASP A 99 9.92 4.39 17.76
CA ASP A 99 10.84 3.25 17.69
C ASP A 99 12.05 3.62 16.81
N PRO A 100 13.29 3.62 17.35
CA PRO A 100 14.50 3.98 16.61
C PRO A 100 14.98 2.90 15.63
N ASP A 101 14.40 1.69 15.61
CA ASP A 101 14.75 0.64 14.66
C ASP A 101 14.15 0.89 13.26
N LEU A 102 14.49 2.03 12.66
CA LEU A 102 13.91 2.51 11.40
C LEU A 102 14.20 1.55 10.24
N GLN A 103 15.34 0.85 10.26
CA GLN A 103 15.70 -0.11 9.21
C GLN A 103 14.70 -1.26 9.11
N ASN A 104 14.17 -1.73 10.24
CA ASN A 104 13.15 -2.78 10.24
C ASN A 104 11.73 -2.20 10.14
N ARG A 105 11.45 -1.07 10.81
CA ARG A 105 10.10 -0.49 10.83
C ARG A 105 9.72 0.14 9.50
N TRP A 106 10.65 0.84 8.86
CA TRP A 106 10.38 1.61 7.65
C TRP A 106 10.95 0.95 6.39
N LEU A 107 11.32 -0.34 6.48
CA LEU A 107 11.79 -1.09 5.32
C LEU A 107 10.82 -0.92 4.14
N GLY A 108 11.35 -0.58 2.97
CA GLY A 108 10.53 -0.31 1.80
C GLY A 108 9.54 0.85 1.99
N CYS A 109 9.93 1.89 2.73
CA CYS A 109 9.12 3.10 2.85
C CYS A 109 8.81 3.67 1.47
N LYS A 110 7.52 3.89 1.23
CA LYS A 110 6.99 4.45 0.00
C LYS A 110 6.08 5.61 0.36
N VAL A 111 6.46 6.80 -0.09
CA VAL A 111 5.53 7.93 -0.15
C VAL A 111 5.01 8.02 -1.57
N MET A 112 3.71 8.17 -1.73
CA MET A 112 3.05 8.24 -3.02
C MET A 112 1.99 9.33 -3.04
N LEU A 113 1.66 9.83 -4.22
CA LEU A 113 0.44 10.60 -4.42
C LEU A 113 -0.62 9.71 -5.04
N ILE A 114 -1.86 9.79 -4.54
CA ILE A 114 -3.00 9.05 -5.05
C ILE A 114 -4.12 10.04 -5.40
N ASP A 115 -4.65 10.00 -6.62
CA ASP A 115 -5.79 10.84 -6.98
C ASP A 115 -7.14 10.15 -6.70
N LYS A 116 -8.24 10.87 -6.97
CA LYS A 116 -9.61 10.36 -6.85
C LYS A 116 -9.91 9.13 -7.69
N ASP A 117 -9.17 8.92 -8.79
CA ASP A 117 -9.34 7.82 -9.73
C ASP A 117 -8.44 6.63 -9.36
N GLY A 118 -7.67 6.73 -8.27
CA GLY A 118 -6.77 5.70 -7.77
C GLY A 118 -5.44 5.63 -8.52
N ARG A 119 -5.14 6.58 -9.41
CA ARG A 119 -3.83 6.68 -10.08
C ARG A 119 -2.78 7.02 -9.02
N ARG A 120 -1.61 6.37 -9.13
CA ARG A 120 -0.52 6.52 -8.16
C ARG A 120 0.72 7.09 -8.84
N TRP A 121 1.36 8.06 -8.18
CA TRP A 121 2.63 8.61 -8.61
C TRP A 121 3.70 8.33 -7.56
N SER A 122 4.86 7.88 -8.03
CA SER A 122 6.07 7.72 -7.22
C SER A 122 6.86 9.03 -7.16
N PRO A 123 7.71 9.21 -6.13
CA PRO A 123 8.62 10.33 -6.07
C PRO A 123 9.57 10.32 -7.27
N THR A 124 10.07 11.50 -7.64
CA THR A 124 11.03 11.71 -8.73
C THR A 124 12.17 12.60 -8.25
N SER A 125 13.37 12.31 -8.75
CA SER A 125 14.55 13.15 -8.59
C SER A 125 14.74 14.17 -9.72
N VAL A 126 13.93 14.08 -10.79
CA VAL A 126 14.10 14.89 -12.03
C VAL A 126 13.79 16.35 -11.78
N ALA A 127 12.76 16.64 -10.98
CA ALA A 127 12.41 17.99 -10.55
C ALA A 127 13.04 18.24 -9.17
N SER A 128 14.38 18.28 -9.10
CA SER A 128 15.05 18.64 -7.86
C SER A 128 14.82 20.12 -7.57
N LEU A 129 13.84 20.40 -6.71
CA LEU A 129 13.64 21.72 -6.13
C LEU A 129 14.63 21.88 -4.99
N ASN A 130 15.32 23.02 -4.90
CA ASN A 130 16.29 23.29 -3.84
C ASN A 130 15.70 22.94 -2.48
N THR A 131 16.21 21.88 -1.88
CA THR A 131 15.82 21.41 -0.56
C THR A 131 16.55 22.24 0.47
N THR A 132 15.84 22.66 1.52
CA THR A 132 16.47 23.21 2.72
C THR A 132 17.33 22.12 3.39
N ASP A 133 18.46 22.50 4.00
CA ASP A 133 19.52 21.60 4.49
C ASP A 133 19.12 20.56 5.57
N ASN A 134 17.85 20.55 6.01
CA ASN A 134 17.38 19.68 7.09
C ASN A 134 16.14 18.85 6.71
N VAL A 135 16.06 18.42 5.45
CA VAL A 135 14.93 17.61 4.97
C VAL A 135 15.44 16.41 4.19
N GLN A 136 14.87 15.25 4.47
CA GLN A 136 15.31 13.96 3.93
C GLN A 136 14.20 13.29 3.12
N SER A 137 14.53 12.42 2.17
CA SER A 137 13.54 11.52 1.59
C SER A 137 13.22 10.40 2.59
N CYS A 138 12.06 9.76 2.46
CA CYS A 138 11.69 8.67 3.36
C CYS A 138 12.72 7.54 3.33
N THR A 139 13.24 7.21 2.15
CA THR A 139 14.27 6.17 2.02
C THR A 139 15.58 6.55 2.72
N SER A 140 16.00 7.82 2.62
CA SER A 140 17.21 8.28 3.33
C SER A 140 17.03 8.34 4.85
N ALA A 141 15.83 8.67 5.33
CA ALA A 141 15.53 8.77 6.75
C ALA A 141 15.68 7.44 7.51
N ILE A 142 15.50 6.31 6.82
CA ILE A 142 15.78 4.96 7.36
C ILE A 142 17.21 4.85 7.91
N PHE A 143 18.15 5.56 7.30
CA PHE A 143 19.58 5.55 7.64
C PHE A 143 20.03 6.82 8.38
N SER A 144 19.10 7.65 8.85
CA SER A 144 19.40 8.92 9.52
C SER A 144 20.10 8.76 10.87
N GLY A 145 19.98 7.59 11.52
CA GLY A 145 20.45 7.38 12.89
C GLY A 145 19.61 8.10 13.95
N ALA A 146 18.40 8.54 13.60
CA ALA A 146 17.48 9.22 14.52
C ALA A 146 17.11 8.33 15.72
N LYS A 147 16.99 8.96 16.89
CA LYS A 147 16.68 8.33 18.17
C LYS A 147 15.21 8.51 18.52
N SER A 148 14.73 7.72 19.47
CA SER A 148 13.39 7.90 20.04
C SER A 148 13.23 9.32 20.59
N GLY A 149 12.14 9.98 20.20
CA GLY A 149 11.83 11.36 20.54
C GLY A 149 12.24 12.39 19.49
N ASP A 150 13.16 12.05 18.57
CA ASP A 150 13.63 12.96 17.53
C ASP A 150 12.51 13.31 16.56
N ALA A 151 12.56 14.53 16.01
CA ALA A 151 11.69 14.97 14.94
C ALA A 151 12.47 15.01 13.63
N VAL A 152 12.06 14.19 12.67
CA VAL A 152 12.64 14.12 11.32
C VAL A 152 11.66 14.76 10.34
N ASN A 153 12.15 15.72 9.55
CA ASN A 153 11.35 16.32 8.48
C ASN A 153 11.64 15.61 7.17
N LEU A 154 10.58 15.15 6.52
CA LEU A 154 10.65 14.45 5.25
C LEU A 154 10.05 15.31 4.14
N ARG A 155 10.62 15.21 2.94
CA ARG A 155 10.06 15.79 1.73
C ARG A 155 10.24 14.85 0.57
N GLU A 156 9.15 14.67 -0.15
CA GLU A 156 9.13 13.89 -1.37
C GLU A 156 8.63 14.78 -2.50
N THR A 157 9.30 14.70 -3.64
CA THR A 157 8.96 15.49 -4.82
C THR A 157 8.38 14.58 -5.89
N PHE A 158 7.30 15.00 -6.50
CA PHE A 158 6.55 14.25 -7.50
C PHE A 158 6.41 15.08 -8.76
N LEU A 159 6.17 14.43 -9.89
CA LEU A 159 5.76 15.09 -11.12
C LEU A 159 4.41 14.51 -11.53
N VAL A 160 3.37 15.34 -11.51
CA VAL A 160 2.00 14.90 -11.80
C VAL A 160 1.39 15.78 -12.88
N PRO A 161 0.40 15.28 -13.64
CA PRO A 161 -0.36 16.12 -14.55
C PRO A 161 -1.11 17.24 -13.82
N LYS A 162 -1.25 18.42 -14.46
CA LYS A 162 -1.89 19.60 -13.87
C LYS A 162 -3.30 19.32 -13.36
N GLU A 163 -4.08 18.51 -14.07
CA GLU A 163 -5.44 18.15 -13.69
C GLU A 163 -5.50 17.29 -12.41
N ALA A 164 -4.47 16.48 -12.15
CA ALA A 164 -4.40 15.63 -10.97
C ALA A 164 -4.19 16.44 -9.68
N THR A 165 -3.50 17.58 -9.77
CA THR A 165 -3.12 18.42 -8.61
C THR A 165 -4.30 18.83 -7.72
N LYS A 166 -5.53 18.85 -8.27
CA LYS A 166 -6.76 19.22 -7.54
C LYS A 166 -7.29 18.14 -6.59
N SER A 167 -6.88 16.89 -6.78
CA SER A 167 -7.45 15.74 -6.07
C SER A 167 -6.41 14.75 -5.55
N ILE A 168 -5.12 15.01 -5.78
CA ILE A 168 -4.04 14.18 -5.25
C ILE A 168 -4.04 14.23 -3.73
N ARG A 169 -3.79 13.08 -3.11
CA ARG A 169 -3.65 12.90 -1.68
C ARG A 169 -2.33 12.21 -1.38
N PRO A 170 -1.52 12.74 -0.44
CA PRO A 170 -0.32 12.07 -0.01
C PRO A 170 -0.64 10.79 0.73
N ALA A 171 0.15 9.77 0.48
CA ALA A 171 0.04 8.48 1.13
C ALA A 171 1.41 7.95 1.54
N VAL A 172 1.44 7.22 2.65
CA VAL A 172 2.67 6.65 3.22
C VAL A 172 2.44 5.17 3.51
N GLY A 173 3.31 4.32 2.95
CA GLY A 173 3.38 2.90 3.23
C GLY A 173 4.74 2.51 3.77
N VAL A 174 4.78 1.62 4.75
CA VAL A 174 6.00 1.00 5.29
C VAL A 174 5.79 -0.49 5.48
N ALA A 175 6.82 -1.31 5.30
CA ALA A 175 6.65 -2.77 5.32
C ALA A 175 6.06 -3.29 6.64
N SER A 176 6.37 -2.67 7.79
CA SER A 176 5.88 -3.15 9.09
C SER A 176 4.37 -2.97 9.29
N GLU A 177 3.69 -2.20 8.44
CA GLU A 177 2.26 -1.89 8.56
C GLU A 177 1.43 -2.45 7.40
N ARG A 178 2.10 -2.98 6.36
CA ARG A 178 1.41 -3.61 5.23
C ARG A 178 0.50 -4.75 5.72
N PRO A 179 -0.67 -4.94 5.08
CA PRO A 179 -1.16 -4.28 3.86
C PRO A 179 -1.78 -2.89 4.03
N HIS A 180 -1.71 -2.28 5.22
CA HIS A 180 -2.27 -0.96 5.47
C HIS A 180 -1.30 0.16 5.10
N PHE A 181 -1.85 1.30 4.71
CA PHE A 181 -1.09 2.51 4.42
C PHE A 181 -1.86 3.74 4.89
N LEU A 182 -1.17 4.83 5.17
CA LEU A 182 -1.79 6.11 5.50
C LEU A 182 -2.21 6.84 4.23
N LEU A 183 -3.42 7.40 4.22
CA LEU A 183 -3.91 8.28 3.17
C LEU A 183 -4.34 9.60 3.79
N PHE A 184 -3.58 10.66 3.56
CA PHE A 184 -3.83 11.97 4.16
C PHE A 184 -4.84 12.77 3.33
N GLN A 185 -5.74 13.45 4.03
CA GLN A 185 -6.66 14.41 3.45
C GLN A 185 -5.96 15.73 3.16
N LEU A 186 -6.55 16.52 2.25
CA LEU A 186 -6.08 17.87 1.96
C LEU A 186 -6.54 18.84 3.05
N GLU A 187 -5.85 19.97 3.20
CA GLU A 187 -6.20 21.00 4.18
C GLU A 187 -7.63 21.53 4.03
N LYS A 188 -8.19 21.46 2.82
CA LYS A 188 -9.52 21.97 2.47
C LYS A 188 -10.57 20.86 2.25
N ASP A 189 -10.26 19.61 2.61
CA ASP A 189 -11.24 18.50 2.64
C ASP A 189 -12.12 18.61 3.89
#